data_AF-A0A1N7I7Z8-F1
#
_entry.id   AF-A0A1N7I7Z8-F1
#
_cell.length_a   1.000
_cell.length_b   1.000
_cell.length_c   1.000
_cell.angle_alpha   90.00
_cell.angle_beta   90.00
_cell.angle_gamma   90.00
#
_symmetry.space_group_name_H-M   'P 1'
#
loop_
_entity.id
_entity.type
_entity.pdbx_description
1 polymer ?
#
loop_
_entity_poly.entity_id
_entity_poly.type
_entity_poly.pdbx_seq_one_letter_code
_entity_poly.pdbx_strand_id
1 'polypeptide(L)'
;MNNPFTPNINKINFENKVLRFQNNEGCNTMVVNTIHAKINTQNVYQSFLSICEEYHINYEAFLIENICKICIMINGYESYTLTYEDKNKDVSIELASVLYQQLSIQIRNIDFVNKARK
;
A
#
# COMPACT_ATOMS: atom_id res chain seq x y z
N MET A 1 9.53 -23.24 -7.52
CA MET A 1 8.95 -23.19 -6.16
C MET A 1 9.00 -21.74 -5.70
N ASN A 2 7.88 -21.17 -5.29
CA ASN A 2 7.85 -19.82 -4.72
C ASN A 2 8.28 -19.93 -3.26
N ASN A 3 9.42 -19.35 -2.91
CA ASN A 3 9.90 -19.37 -1.54
C ASN A 3 9.45 -18.08 -0.86
N PRO A 4 8.55 -18.12 0.15
CA PRO A 4 8.12 -16.91 0.84
C PRO A 4 9.31 -16.24 1.52
N PHE A 5 9.36 -14.91 1.49
CA PHE A 5 10.36 -14.14 2.23
C PHE A 5 9.75 -12.87 2.80
N THR A 6 10.42 -12.30 3.79
CA THR A 6 10.02 -11.00 4.36
C THR A 6 10.84 -9.89 3.71
N PRO A 7 10.21 -8.94 3.00
CA PRO A 7 10.91 -7.79 2.45
C PRO A 7 11.55 -6.93 3.53
N ASN A 8 12.71 -6.34 3.22
CA ASN A 8 13.32 -5.36 4.10
C ASN A 8 12.53 -4.05 4.03
N ILE A 9 11.81 -3.73 5.12
CA ILE A 9 10.98 -2.54 5.24
C ILE A 9 11.44 -1.74 6.46
N ASN A 10 12.07 -0.60 6.20
CA ASN A 10 12.26 0.46 7.16
C ASN A 10 10.92 1.18 7.42
N LYS A 11 10.31 0.88 8.57
CA LYS A 11 9.01 1.45 8.98
C LYS A 11 9.01 2.98 8.97
N ILE A 12 10.08 3.64 9.43
CA ILE A 12 10.16 5.11 9.47
C ILE A 12 10.10 5.69 8.06
N ASN A 13 10.84 5.11 7.11
CA ASN A 13 10.81 5.54 5.71
C ASN A 13 9.43 5.34 5.07
N PHE A 14 8.81 4.20 5.37
CA PHE A 14 7.45 3.89 4.92
C PHE A 14 6.44 4.91 5.45
N GLU A 15 6.43 5.15 6.77
CA GLU A 15 5.50 6.06 7.45
C GLU A 15 5.66 7.49 6.95
N ASN A 16 6.90 7.97 6.83
CA ASN A 16 7.19 9.29 6.28
C ASN A 16 6.67 9.44 4.86
N LYS A 17 6.76 8.37 4.04
CA LYS A 17 6.24 8.38 2.67
C LYS A 17 4.71 8.47 2.65
N VAL A 18 4.01 7.70 3.50
CA VAL A 18 2.54 7.75 3.64
C VAL A 18 2.09 9.15 4.08
N LEU A 19 2.70 9.71 5.13
CA LEU A 19 2.37 11.05 5.63
C LEU A 19 2.63 12.14 4.58
N ARG A 20 3.70 12.01 3.79
CA ARG A 20 3.95 12.93 2.67
C ARG A 20 2.83 12.90 1.62
N PHE A 21 2.25 11.75 1.33
CA PHE A 21 1.08 11.71 0.45
C PHE A 21 -0.14 12.38 1.07
N GLN A 22 -0.36 12.23 2.38
CA GLN A 22 -1.48 12.88 3.08
C GLN A 22 -1.35 14.41 3.08
N ASN A 23 -0.13 14.93 3.15
CA ASN A 23 0.15 16.37 3.22
C ASN A 23 0.34 17.04 1.85
N ASN A 24 0.25 16.30 0.74
CA ASN A 24 0.46 16.85 -0.59
C ASN A 24 -0.80 17.57 -1.09
N GLU A 25 -0.67 18.87 -1.40
CA GLU A 25 -1.78 19.74 -1.84
C GLU A 25 -2.49 19.24 -3.12
N GLY A 26 -1.82 18.42 -3.94
CA GLY A 26 -2.42 17.79 -5.13
C GLY A 26 -3.22 16.50 -4.88
N CYS A 27 -3.29 16.02 -3.63
CA CYS A 27 -4.02 14.79 -3.32
C CYS A 27 -5.52 15.02 -3.17
N ASN A 28 -6.30 14.03 -3.60
CA ASN A 28 -7.75 14.10 -3.51
C ASN A 28 -8.19 14.19 -2.03
N THR A 29 -8.86 15.29 -1.66
CA THR A 29 -9.28 15.58 -0.28
C THR A 29 -10.10 14.47 0.36
N MET A 30 -10.96 13.78 -0.41
CA MET A 30 -11.76 12.67 0.10
C MET A 30 -10.89 11.45 0.42
N VAL A 31 -9.86 11.16 -0.38
CA VAL A 31 -8.88 10.11 -0.08
C VAL A 31 -8.08 10.47 1.19
N VAL A 32 -7.58 11.70 1.27
CA VAL A 32 -6.84 12.18 2.45
C VAL A 32 -7.70 12.08 3.71
N ASN A 33 -8.91 12.62 3.69
CA ASN A 33 -9.80 12.59 4.85
C ASN A 33 -10.16 11.16 5.28
N THR A 34 -10.38 10.25 4.32
CA THR A 34 -10.70 8.84 4.62
C THR A 34 -9.54 8.14 5.33
N ILE A 35 -8.31 8.36 4.88
CA ILE A 35 -7.12 7.77 5.49
C ILE A 35 -6.82 8.45 6.83
N HIS A 36 -6.85 9.79 6.88
CA HIS A 36 -6.62 10.58 8.08
C HIS A 36 -7.58 10.23 9.23
N ALA A 37 -8.85 9.92 8.93
CA ALA A 37 -9.83 9.52 9.94
C ALA A 37 -9.51 8.19 10.64
N LYS A 38 -8.65 7.35 10.04
CA LYS A 38 -8.35 5.99 10.53
C LYS A 38 -6.88 5.80 10.92
N ILE A 39 -5.99 6.68 10.49
CA ILE A 39 -4.56 6.55 10.73
C ILE A 39 -4.22 6.91 12.19
N ASN A 40 -3.58 6.01 12.93
CA ASN A 40 -3.00 6.33 14.22
C ASN A 40 -1.59 6.88 14.01
N THR A 41 -1.37 8.16 14.36
CA THR A 41 -0.08 8.83 14.19
C THR A 41 1.05 8.27 15.06
N GLN A 42 0.73 7.50 16.11
CA GLN A 42 1.72 6.80 16.93
C GLN A 42 2.19 5.47 16.32
N ASN A 43 1.44 4.93 15.35
CA ASN A 43 1.79 3.69 14.64
C ASN A 43 1.22 3.74 13.22
N VAL A 44 1.81 4.60 12.40
CA VAL A 44 1.32 4.87 11.04
C VAL A 44 1.44 3.62 10.18
N TYR A 45 2.53 2.86 10.32
CA TYR A 45 2.77 1.64 9.54
C TYR A 45 1.63 0.63 9.70
N GLN A 46 1.33 0.23 10.94
CA GLN A 46 0.31 -0.78 11.20
C GLN A 46 -1.09 -0.27 10.85
N SER A 47 -1.38 0.99 11.17
CA SER A 47 -2.69 1.59 10.88
C SER A 47 -2.93 1.68 9.38
N PHE A 48 -1.92 2.07 8.62
CA PHE A 48 -2.02 2.15 7.16
C PHE A 48 -2.26 0.78 6.53
N LEU A 49 -1.54 -0.26 6.97
CA LEU A 49 -1.79 -1.62 6.50
C LEU A 49 -3.19 -2.12 6.88
N SER A 50 -3.67 -1.80 8.07
CA SER A 50 -5.04 -2.15 8.50
C SER A 50 -6.09 -1.49 7.61
N ILE A 51 -5.88 -0.22 7.22
CA ILE A 51 -6.75 0.45 6.24
C ILE A 51 -6.66 -0.26 4.89
N CYS A 52 -5.47 -0.63 4.40
CA CYS A 52 -5.35 -1.42 3.17
C CYS A 52 -6.19 -2.72 3.23
N GLU A 53 -6.13 -3.46 4.33
CA GLU A 53 -6.90 -4.69 4.54
C GLU A 53 -8.42 -4.47 4.50
N GLU A 54 -8.92 -3.37 5.08
CA GLU A 54 -10.34 -2.99 4.99
C GLU A 54 -10.82 -2.78 3.54
N TYR A 55 -9.92 -2.39 2.65
CA TYR A 55 -10.18 -2.26 1.20
C TYR A 55 -9.74 -3.49 0.41
N HIS A 56 -9.51 -4.62 1.09
CA HIS A 56 -9.07 -5.90 0.52
C HIS A 56 -7.75 -5.81 -0.25
N ILE A 57 -6.86 -4.92 0.19
CA ILE A 57 -5.51 -4.75 -0.34
C ILE A 57 -4.53 -5.41 0.61
N ASN A 58 -3.74 -6.36 0.12
CA ASN A 58 -2.63 -6.94 0.86
C ASN A 58 -1.43 -7.12 -0.07
N TYR A 59 -0.30 -7.58 0.48
CA TYR A 59 0.84 -7.95 -0.34
C TYR A 59 1.44 -9.29 0.07
N GLU A 60 1.97 -10.01 -0.91
CA GLU A 60 2.68 -11.27 -0.75
C GLU A 60 4.08 -11.14 -1.33
N ALA A 61 5.07 -11.73 -0.67
CA ALA A 61 6.46 -11.62 -1.08
C ALA A 61 7.10 -13.00 -1.24
N PHE A 62 7.68 -13.25 -2.41
CA PHE A 62 8.28 -14.52 -2.76
C PHE A 62 9.55 -14.36 -3.60
N LEU A 63 10.46 -15.32 -3.46
CA LEU A 63 11.68 -15.43 -4.25
C LEU A 63 11.46 -16.45 -5.38
N ILE A 64 11.75 -16.05 -6.62
CA ILE A 64 11.71 -16.90 -7.81
C ILE A 64 13.05 -16.75 -8.53
N GLU A 65 13.82 -17.84 -8.63
CA GLU A 65 15.08 -17.86 -9.41
C GLU A 65 16.04 -16.69 -9.07
N ASN A 66 16.13 -16.35 -7.78
CA ASN A 66 16.90 -15.22 -7.21
C ASN A 66 16.32 -13.81 -7.46
N ILE A 67 15.14 -13.70 -8.06
CA ILE A 67 14.39 -12.46 -8.17
C ILE A 67 13.41 -12.37 -7.00
N CYS A 68 13.53 -11.30 -6.22
CA CYS A 68 12.57 -10.94 -5.19
C CYS A 68 11.34 -10.33 -5.87
N LYS A 69 10.17 -10.92 -5.62
CA LYS A 69 8.89 -10.46 -6.14
C LYS A 69 7.94 -10.12 -4.99
N ILE A 70 7.33 -8.95 -5.02
CA ILE A 70 6.25 -8.53 -4.12
C ILE A 70 5.00 -8.29 -4.95
N CYS A 71 3.98 -9.11 -4.76
CA CYS A 71 2.66 -8.95 -5.35
C CYS A 71 1.77 -8.13 -4.45
N ILE A 72 1.12 -7.10 -4.99
CA ILE A 72 0.03 -6.40 -4.34
C ILE A 72 -1.27 -7.03 -4.84
N MET A 73 -2.05 -7.58 -3.92
CA MET A 73 -3.33 -8.20 -4.24
C MET A 73 -4.47 -7.27 -3.89
N ILE A 74 -5.50 -7.25 -4.71
CA ILE A 74 -6.77 -6.55 -4.46
C ILE A 74 -7.90 -7.54 -4.66
N ASN A 75 -8.74 -7.74 -3.64
CA ASN A 75 -9.82 -8.74 -3.66
C ASN A 75 -9.32 -10.15 -4.02
N GLY A 76 -8.09 -10.50 -3.62
CA GLY A 76 -7.46 -11.80 -3.90
C GLY A 76 -6.85 -11.95 -5.30
N TYR A 77 -6.86 -10.90 -6.13
CA TYR A 77 -6.24 -10.91 -7.47
C TYR A 77 -4.98 -10.03 -7.51
N GLU A 78 -3.94 -10.48 -8.22
CA GLU A 78 -2.72 -9.70 -8.43
C GLU A 78 -3.06 -8.42 -9.18
N SER A 79 -2.83 -7.27 -8.54
CA SER A 79 -3.06 -5.94 -9.14
C SER A 79 -1.78 -5.25 -9.57
N TYR A 80 -0.67 -5.53 -8.88
CA TYR A 80 0.62 -4.93 -9.18
C TYR A 80 1.75 -5.85 -8.69
N THR A 81 2.88 -5.83 -9.39
CA THR A 81 4.06 -6.62 -9.02
C THR A 81 5.30 -5.72 -8.98
N LEU A 82 6.01 -5.74 -7.86
CA LEU A 82 7.37 -5.20 -7.71
C LEU A 82 8.37 -6.34 -7.87
N THR A 83 9.42 -6.15 -8.69
CA THR A 83 10.53 -7.10 -8.83
C THR A 83 11.87 -6.41 -8.60
N TYR A 84 12.79 -7.09 -7.91
CA TYR A 84 14.14 -6.60 -7.65
C TYR A 84 15.09 -7.78 -7.33
N GLU A 85 16.40 -7.58 -7.49
CA GLU A 85 17.39 -8.66 -7.34
C GLU A 85 17.97 -8.76 -5.92
N ASP A 86 18.33 -7.63 -5.31
CA ASP A 86 18.93 -7.61 -3.97
C ASP A 86 17.88 -7.79 -2.87
N LYS A 87 17.88 -8.96 -2.21
CA LYS A 87 16.98 -9.28 -1.10
C LYS A 87 17.08 -8.30 0.08
N ASN A 88 18.23 -7.65 0.27
CA ASN A 88 18.46 -6.69 1.35
C ASN A 88 18.05 -5.27 0.98
N LYS A 89 17.66 -5.01 -0.28
CA LYS A 89 17.16 -3.72 -0.73
C LYS A 89 16.01 -3.26 0.16
N ASP A 90 16.12 -2.05 0.72
CA ASP A 90 15.00 -1.38 1.37
C ASP A 90 13.96 -1.00 0.31
N VAL A 91 12.77 -1.60 0.41
CA VAL A 91 11.64 -1.37 -0.52
C VAL A 91 10.54 -0.50 0.08
N SER A 92 10.79 0.14 1.22
CA SER A 92 9.78 0.88 1.97
C SER A 92 9.08 1.96 1.16
N ILE A 93 9.86 2.71 0.37
CA ILE A 93 9.34 3.85 -0.40
C ILE A 93 8.51 3.36 -1.58
N GLU A 94 9.01 2.38 -2.33
CA GLU A 94 8.28 1.77 -3.44
C GLU A 94 6.99 1.11 -2.95
N LEU A 95 7.06 0.30 -1.90
CA LEU A 95 5.90 -0.39 -1.35
C LEU A 95 4.86 0.59 -0.81
N ALA A 96 5.26 1.59 -0.03
CA ALA A 96 4.35 2.64 0.45
C ALA A 96 3.67 3.38 -0.71
N SER A 97 4.41 3.68 -1.78
CA SER A 97 3.88 4.39 -2.94
C SER A 97 2.83 3.57 -3.68
N VAL A 98 3.11 2.29 -3.93
CA VAL A 98 2.18 1.41 -4.63
C VAL A 98 0.94 1.15 -3.77
N LEU A 99 1.10 0.81 -2.49
CA LEU A 99 -0.05 0.58 -1.60
C LEU A 99 -0.94 1.81 -1.49
N TYR A 100 -0.36 3.00 -1.34
CA TYR A 100 -1.12 4.25 -1.28
C TYR A 100 -1.86 4.53 -2.59
N GLN A 101 -1.22 4.29 -3.73
CA GLN A 101 -1.87 4.43 -5.03
C GLN A 101 -3.06 3.48 -5.17
N GLN A 102 -2.90 2.20 -4.84
CA GLN A 102 -3.97 1.21 -4.92
C GLN A 102 -5.13 1.55 -3.96
N LEU A 103 -4.81 1.92 -2.72
CA LEU A 103 -5.81 2.36 -1.74
C LEU A 103 -6.57 3.60 -2.23
N SER A 104 -5.86 4.59 -2.76
CA SER A 104 -6.47 5.79 -3.34
C SER A 104 -7.42 5.47 -4.49
N ILE A 105 -7.10 4.48 -5.33
CA ILE A 105 -7.99 4.02 -6.41
C ILE A 105 -9.24 3.35 -5.82
N GLN A 106 -9.08 2.44 -4.86
CA GLN A 106 -10.21 1.73 -4.25
C GLN A 106 -11.18 2.68 -3.53
N ILE A 107 -10.66 3.63 -2.75
CA ILE A 107 -11.46 4.66 -2.09
C ILE A 107 -12.29 5.46 -3.11
N ARG A 108 -11.67 5.90 -4.22
CA ARG A 108 -12.35 6.65 -5.27
C ARG A 108 -13.41 5.83 -5.99
N ASN A 109 -13.13 4.56 -6.27
CA ASN A 109 -14.10 3.66 -6.90
C ASN A 109 -15.33 3.46 -6.02
N ILE A 110 -15.14 3.27 -4.71
CA ILE A 110 -16.26 3.11 -3.76
C ILE A 110 -17.07 4.40 -3.67
N ASP A 111 -16.44 5.57 -3.59
CA ASP A 111 -17.14 6.86 -3.60
C ASP A 111 -17.93 7.07 -4.89
N PHE A 112 -17.34 6.77 -6.06
CA PHE A 112 -18.02 6.87 -7.35
C PHE A 112 -19.26 5.97 -7.42
N VAL A 113 -19.14 4.70 -7.03
CA VAL A 113 -20.26 3.75 -7.00
C VAL A 113 -21.34 4.22 -6.01
N ASN A 114 -20.95 4.72 -4.84
CA ASN A 114 -21.90 5.22 -3.85
C ASN A 114 -22.64 6.49 -4.31
N LYS A 115 -21.99 7.36 -5.08
CA LYS A 115 -22.61 8.55 -5.68
C LYS A 115 -23.55 8.19 -6.83
N ALA A 116 -23.17 7.22 -7.67
CA ALA A 116 -24.02 6.76 -8.78
C ALA A 116 -25.30 6.04 -8.31
N ARG A 117 -25.34 5.58 -7.06
CA ARG A 117 -26.50 4.94 -6.43
C ARG A 117 -27.42 5.91 -5.67
N LYS A 118 -27.06 7.19 -5.59
CA LYS A 118 -27.89 8.26 -5.01
C LYS A 118 -28.62 9.00 -6.11
#